data_AF-A0A6C0BYA0-F1
#
_entry.id   AF-A0A6C0BYA0-F1
#
_cell.length_a   1.000
_cell.length_b   1.000
_cell.length_c   1.000
_cell.angle_alpha   90.00
_cell.angle_beta   90.00
_cell.angle_gamma   90.00
#
_symmetry.space_group_name_H-M   'P 1'
#
loop_
_entity.id
_entity.type
_entity.pdbx_description
1 polymer ?
#
loop_
_entity_poly.entity_id
_entity_poly.type
_entity_poly.pdbx_seq_one_letter_code
_entity_poly.pdbx_strand_id
1 'polypeptide(L)'
;MSEWSETYRNIQKEALELFERKNADYGDAFSEYGAIGVLVRIGDKIKRLQTIETNKITLVSDEKIRDTLIDLHNYAAMAMMLLDSADKINETDKING
;
A
#
# COMPACT_ATOMS: atom_id res chain seq x y z
N MET A 1 -0.49 26.26 -7.47
CA MET A 1 -0.35 24.80 -7.26
C MET A 1 0.27 24.23 -8.53
N SER A 2 1.32 23.40 -8.46
CA SER A 2 2.00 22.91 -9.67
C SER A 2 1.19 21.79 -10.34
N GLU A 3 1.38 21.59 -11.65
CA GLU A 3 0.83 20.47 -12.40
C GLU A 3 1.15 19.12 -11.72
N TRP A 4 2.40 18.95 -11.27
CA TRP A 4 2.84 17.78 -10.50
C TRP A 4 2.06 17.55 -9.21
N SER A 5 1.71 18.61 -8.49
CA SER A 5 0.91 18.48 -7.26
C SER A 5 -0.49 17.96 -7.57
N GLU A 6 -1.05 18.36 -8.72
CA GLU A 6 -2.38 17.93 -9.15
C GLU A 6 -2.37 16.48 -9.62
N THR A 7 -1.38 16.10 -10.43
CA THR A 7 -1.17 14.69 -10.81
C THR A 7 -0.99 13.80 -9.59
N TYR A 8 -0.22 14.24 -8.60
CA TYR A 8 -0.02 13.50 -7.36
C TYR A 8 -1.33 13.31 -6.57
N ARG A 9 -2.15 14.35 -6.43
CA ARG A 9 -3.48 14.24 -5.79
C ARG A 9 -4.40 13.27 -6.52
N ASN A 10 -4.39 13.28 -7.85
CA ASN A 10 -5.20 12.35 -8.64
C ASN A 10 -4.78 10.89 -8.41
N ILE A 11 -3.47 10.64 -8.31
CA ILE A 11 -2.93 9.30 -7.98
C ILE A 11 -3.37 8.88 -6.57
N GLN A 12 -3.29 9.77 -5.58
CA GLN A 12 -3.74 9.47 -4.21
C GLN A 12 -5.23 9.14 -4.16
N LYS A 13 -6.06 9.88 -4.91
CA LYS A 13 -7.50 9.64 -5.00
C LYS A 13 -7.79 8.26 -5.59
N GLU A 14 -7.14 7.91 -6.70
CA GLU A 14 -7.26 6.59 -7.31
C GLU A 14 -6.82 5.47 -6.36
N ALA A 15 -5.70 5.67 -5.66
CA ALA A 15 -5.20 4.71 -4.69
C ALA A 15 -6.19 4.49 -3.54
N LEU A 16 -6.80 5.57 -3.03
CA LEU A 16 -7.85 5.51 -2.01
C LEU A 16 -9.07 4.73 -2.52
N GLU A 17 -9.59 5.04 -3.70
CA GLU A 17 -10.73 4.32 -4.29
C GLU A 17 -10.43 2.82 -4.46
N LEU A 18 -9.20 2.47 -4.86
CA LEU A 18 -8.76 1.08 -4.96
C LEU A 18 -8.69 0.41 -3.58
N PHE A 19 -8.15 1.13 -2.58
CA PHE A 19 -8.08 0.64 -1.20
C PHE A 19 -9.47 0.37 -0.65
N GLU A 20 -10.40 1.32 -0.75
CA GLU A 20 -11.79 1.17 -0.28
C GLU A 20 -12.47 -0.04 -0.91
N ARG A 21 -12.33 -0.20 -2.23
CA ARG A 21 -12.88 -1.35 -2.96
C ARG A 21 -12.31 -2.68 -2.45
N LYS A 22 -10.98 -2.78 -2.29
CA LYS A 22 -10.33 -4.00 -1.79
C LYS A 22 -10.65 -4.24 -0.31
N ASN A 23 -10.74 -3.20 0.50
CA ASN A 23 -11.05 -3.33 1.92
C ASN A 23 -12.49 -3.82 2.14
N ALA A 24 -13.43 -3.47 1.26
CA ALA A 24 -14.77 -4.04 1.29
C ALA A 24 -14.77 -5.57 1.03
N ASP A 25 -13.85 -6.06 0.20
CA ASP A 25 -13.74 -7.49 -0.14
C ASP A 25 -13.00 -8.32 0.93
N TYR A 26 -12.02 -7.72 1.62
CA TYR A 26 -11.09 -8.43 2.53
C TYR A 26 -11.17 -8.03 4.01
N GLY A 27 -11.93 -6.98 4.35
CA GLY A 27 -11.99 -6.41 5.70
C GLY A 27 -10.61 -6.03 6.24
N ASP A 28 -10.44 -6.08 7.57
CA ASP A 28 -9.20 -5.70 8.25
C ASP A 28 -8.10 -6.79 8.19
N ALA A 29 -8.11 -7.67 7.19
CA ALA A 29 -7.13 -8.76 7.06
C ALA A 29 -5.67 -8.27 6.98
N PHE A 30 -5.45 -7.01 6.61
CA PHE A 30 -4.11 -6.40 6.59
C PHE A 30 -3.56 -6.13 8.01
N SER A 31 -4.43 -6.05 9.02
CA SER A 31 -4.05 -5.75 10.41
C SER A 31 -3.50 -6.97 11.17
N GLU A 32 -3.85 -8.19 10.73
CA GLU A 32 -3.53 -9.45 11.43
C GLU A 32 -2.02 -9.65 11.64
N TYR A 33 -1.20 -9.19 10.68
CA TYR A 33 0.26 -9.37 10.71
C TYR A 33 1.02 -8.07 11.04
N GLY A 34 0.30 -6.99 11.37
CA GLY A 34 0.89 -5.68 11.65
C GLY A 34 1.71 -5.10 10.49
N ALA A 35 2.43 -4.00 10.76
CA ALA A 35 3.21 -3.30 9.75
C ALA A 35 4.29 -4.19 9.07
N ILE A 36 4.85 -5.16 9.81
CA ILE A 36 5.82 -6.12 9.29
C ILE A 36 5.19 -7.00 8.20
N GLY A 37 3.98 -7.50 8.40
CA GLY A 37 3.27 -8.28 7.39
C GLY A 37 3.03 -7.51 6.10
N VAL A 38 2.74 -6.21 6.21
CA VAL A 38 2.59 -5.33 5.05
C VAL A 38 3.90 -5.15 4.28
N LEU A 39 5.04 -4.98 4.98
CA LEU A 39 6.36 -4.90 4.34
C LEU A 39 6.74 -6.20 3.61
N VAL A 40 6.37 -7.36 4.14
CA VAL A 40 6.57 -8.64 3.44
C VAL A 40 5.80 -8.67 2.12
N ARG A 41 4.53 -8.22 2.11
CA ARG A 41 3.72 -8.13 0.89
C ARG A 41 4.31 -7.19 -0.15
N ILE A 42 4.90 -6.06 0.28
CA ILE A 42 5.67 -5.16 -0.60
C ILE A 42 6.82 -5.93 -1.26
N GLY A 43 7.60 -6.67 -0.47
CA GLY A 43 8.72 -7.47 -0.96
C GLY A 43 8.30 -8.52 -2.00
N ASP A 44 7.21 -9.25 -1.75
CA ASP A 44 6.69 -10.25 -2.69
C ASP A 44 6.23 -9.63 -4.01
N LYS A 45 5.58 -8.47 -3.93
CA LYS A 45 5.10 -7.74 -5.11
C LYS A 45 6.25 -7.23 -5.97
N ILE A 46 7.31 -6.68 -5.35
CA ILE A 46 8.51 -6.22 -6.04
C ILE A 46 9.22 -7.40 -6.74
N LYS A 47 9.42 -8.53 -6.05
CA LYS A 47 10.04 -9.73 -6.66
C LYS A 47 9.27 -10.21 -7.89
N ARG A 48 7.93 -10.18 -7.83
CA ARG A 48 7.07 -10.54 -8.97
C ARG A 48 7.26 -9.58 -10.15
N LEU A 49 7.39 -8.28 -9.87
CA LEU A 49 7.64 -7.27 -10.90
C LEU A 49 8.97 -7.50 -11.62
N GLN A 50 10.04 -7.71 -10.85
CA GLN A 50 11.38 -8.01 -11.37
C GLN A 50 11.40 -9.28 -12.23
N THR A 51 10.62 -10.30 -11.83
CA THR A 51 10.46 -11.54 -12.60
C THR A 51 9.76 -11.30 -13.95
N ILE A 52 8.76 -10.43 -13.99
CA ILE A 52 8.04 -10.09 -15.24
C ILE A 52 8.95 -9.29 -16.19
N GLU A 53 9.69 -8.32 -15.66
CA GLU A 53 10.61 -7.48 -16.45
C GLU A 53 11.72 -8.30 -17.09
N THR A 54 12.32 -9.23 -16.33
CA THR A 54 13.36 -10.15 -16.83
C THR A 54 12.87 -11.00 -18.01
N ASN A 55 11.57 -11.32 -18.06
CA ASN A 55 10.97 -12.16 -19.10
C ASN A 55 10.44 -11.40 -20.33
N LYS A 56 10.68 -10.08 -20.45
CA LYS A 56 10.37 -9.23 -21.63
C LYS A 56 8.93 -9.34 -22.18
N ILE A 57 7.91 -9.40 -21.31
CA ILE A 57 6.49 -9.41 -21.72
C ILE A 57 6.02 -7.96 -21.94
N THR A 58 6.38 -7.35 -23.08
CA THR A 58 6.42 -5.88 -23.25
C THR A 58 5.08 -5.19 -23.56
N LEU A 59 4.00 -5.90 -23.90
CA LEU A 59 2.71 -5.26 -24.23
C LEU A 59 1.69 -5.26 -23.08
N VAL A 60 1.86 -6.13 -22.09
CA VAL A 60 0.98 -6.23 -20.91
C VAL A 60 1.71 -5.73 -19.65
N SER A 61 2.97 -5.29 -19.77
CA SER A 61 3.81 -4.90 -18.64
C SER A 61 3.41 -3.57 -18.02
N ASP A 62 3.08 -2.57 -18.83
CA ASP A 62 3.03 -1.18 -18.34
C ASP A 62 1.81 -0.92 -17.45
N GLU A 63 0.64 -1.44 -17.84
CA GLU A 63 -0.57 -1.44 -17.01
C GLU A 63 -0.34 -2.25 -15.71
N LYS A 64 0.30 -3.43 -15.82
CA LYS A 64 0.64 -4.26 -14.66
C LYS A 64 1.64 -3.61 -13.71
N ILE A 65 2.59 -2.83 -14.23
CA ILE A 65 3.56 -2.07 -13.43
C ILE A 65 2.83 -0.94 -12.70
N ARG A 66 1.99 -0.17 -13.40
CA ARG A 66 1.25 0.94 -12.80
C ARG A 66 0.33 0.46 -11.67
N ASP A 67 -0.45 -0.58 -11.91
CA ASP A 67 -1.31 -1.19 -10.89
C ASP A 67 -0.50 -1.69 -9.69
N THR A 68 0.67 -2.27 -9.95
CA THR A 68 1.59 -2.71 -8.90
C THR A 68 2.11 -1.53 -8.10
N LEU A 69 2.44 -0.40 -8.72
CA LEU A 69 2.90 0.81 -8.03
C LEU A 69 1.79 1.42 -7.16
N ILE A 70 0.54 1.41 -7.62
CA ILE A 70 -0.61 1.85 -6.80
C ILE A 70 -0.81 0.91 -5.60
N ASP A 71 -0.68 -0.42 -5.81
CA ASP A 71 -0.73 -1.37 -4.70
C ASP A 71 0.38 -1.12 -3.67
N LEU A 72 1.61 -0.84 -4.13
CA LEU A 72 2.72 -0.50 -3.26
C LEU A 72 2.48 0.81 -2.50
N HIS A 73 1.87 1.82 -3.13
CA HIS A 73 1.46 3.05 -2.47
C HIS A 73 0.48 2.77 -1.32
N ASN A 74 -0.55 1.95 -1.57
CA ASN A 74 -1.52 1.56 -0.55
C ASN A 74 -0.89 0.71 0.55
N TYR A 75 0.03 -0.19 0.25
CA TYR A 75 0.75 -0.94 1.27
C TYR A 75 1.58 -0.03 2.18
N ALA A 76 2.27 0.96 1.62
CA ALA A 76 3.01 1.93 2.43
C ALA A 76 2.07 2.72 3.36
N ALA A 77 0.92 3.18 2.85
CA ALA A 77 -0.08 3.88 3.65
C ALA A 77 -0.64 3.00 4.78
N MET A 78 -0.99 1.73 4.49
CA MET A 78 -1.48 0.79 5.51
C MET A 78 -0.43 0.46 6.57
N ALA A 79 0.85 0.32 6.19
CA ALA A 79 1.92 0.13 7.17
C ALA A 79 2.02 1.32 8.13
N MET A 80 1.92 2.55 7.61
CA MET A 80 1.88 3.77 8.44
C MET A 80 0.65 3.79 9.35
N MET A 81 -0.54 3.47 8.83
CA MET A 81 -1.76 3.37 9.65
C MET A 81 -1.58 2.42 10.83
N LEU A 82 -0.95 1.27 10.62
CA LEU A 82 -0.69 0.27 11.67
C LEU A 82 0.34 0.75 12.70
N LEU A 83 1.38 1.47 12.27
CA LEU A 83 2.36 2.08 13.19
C LEU A 83 1.71 3.16 14.05
N ASP A 84 0.99 4.10 13.43
CA ASP A 84 0.32 5.20 14.12
C ASP A 84 -0.78 4.71 15.07
N SER A 85 -1.45 3.60 14.74
CA SER A 85 -2.41 2.95 15.63
C SER A 85 -1.74 2.25 16.82
N ALA A 86 -0.60 1.61 16.63
CA ALA A 86 0.15 0.97 17.71
C ALA A 86 0.70 2.00 18.71
N ASP A 87 1.22 3.12 18.22
CA ASP A 87 1.74 4.21 19.07
C ASP A 87 0.64 4.83 19.95
N LYS A 88 -0.57 4.99 19.41
CA LYS A 88 -1.74 5.49 20.19
C LYS A 88 -2.17 4.55 21.32
N ILE A 89 -2.05 3.23 21.14
CA ILE A 89 -2.35 2.24 22.19
C ILE A 89 -1.30 2.37 23.31
N ASN A 90 -0.02 2.43 22.94
CA ASN A 90 1.08 2.53 23.89
C ASN A 90 1.06 3.84 24.71
N GLU A 91 0.58 4.94 24.15
CA GLU A 91 0.37 6.19 24.89
C GLU A 91 -0.80 6.11 25.87
N THR A 92 -1.88 5.44 25.49
CA THR A 92 -3.07 5.25 26.35
C THR A 92 -2.75 4.36 27.55
N ASP A 93 -1.94 3.32 27.36
CA ASP A 93 -1.49 2.44 28.45
C ASP A 93 -0.54 3.13 29.44
N LYS A 94 0.24 4.12 28.99
CA LYS A 94 1.11 4.93 29.87
C LYS A 94 0.37 5.98 30.71
N ILE A 95 -0.82 6.40 30.28
CA ILE A 95 -1.64 7.38 31.02
C ILE A 95 -2.47 6.68 32.11
N ASN A 96 -2.80 5.41 31.91
CA ASN A 96 -3.67 4.62 32.79
C ASN A 96 -2.91 3.67 33.74
N GLY A 97 -1.57 3.64 33.70
CA GLY A 97 -0.70 2.87 34.60
C GLY A 97 0.15 3.76 35.48
#